data_AF-A0A2V9HJ58-F1
#
_entry.id   AF-A0A2V9HJ58-F1
#
_cell.length_a   1.000
_cell.length_b   1.000
_cell.length_c   1.000
_cell.angle_alpha   90.00
_cell.angle_beta   90.00
_cell.angle_gamma   90.00
#
_symmetry.space_group_name_H-M   'P 1'
#
loop_
_entity.id
_entity.type
_entity.pdbx_description
1 polymer ?
#
loop_
_entity_poly.entity_id
_entity_poly.type
_entity_poly.pdbx_seq_one_letter_code
_entity_poly.pdbx_strand_id
1 'polypeptide(L)' 'MELHQLRYFCAVAETGSFSRAAEQSHVSQPSLSQQILKLEDELGTRLFDRLGRSV' A
#
# COMPACT_ATOMS: atom_id res chain seq x y z
N MET A 1 9.48 6.29 -8.64
CA MET A 1 9.78 5.99 -7.23
C MET A 1 9.63 7.29 -6.46
N GLU A 2 8.57 7.40 -5.67
CA GLU A 2 8.21 8.61 -4.93
C GLU A 2 8.10 8.31 -3.44
N LEU A 3 8.48 9.26 -2.58
CA LEU A 3 8.53 9.06 -1.13
C LEU A 3 7.18 8.68 -0.52
N HIS A 4 6.06 9.17 -1.06
CA HIS A 4 4.73 8.82 -0.56
C HIS A 4 4.38 7.35 -0.80
N GLN A 5 4.88 6.72 -1.87
CA GLN A 5 4.67 5.29 -2.13
C GLN A 5 5.31 4.44 -1.03
N LEU A 6 6.53 4.80 -0.62
CA LEU A 6 7.24 4.13 0.48
C LEU A 6 6.53 4.35 1.83
N ARG A 7 6.01 5.56 2.08
CA ARG A 7 5.21 5.84 3.29
C ARG A 7 3.94 4.99 3.33
N TYR A 8 3.25 4.84 2.20
CA TYR A 8 2.07 3.98 2.11
C TYR A 8 2.42 2.51 2.25
N PHE A 9 3.56 2.07 1.71
CA PHE A 9 4.05 0.71 1.92
C PHE A 9 4.25 0.42 3.42
N CYS A 10 4.97 1.29 4.14
CA CYS A 10 5.13 1.15 5.59
C CYS A 10 3.79 1.15 6.32
N ALA A 11 2.86 2.05 5.98
CA ALA A 11 1.53 2.08 6.59
C ALA A 11 0.73 0.78 6.37
N VAL A 12 0.82 0.18 5.18
CA VAL A 12 0.17 -1.11 4.90
C VAL A 12 0.83 -2.25 5.67
N ALA A 13 2.15 -2.28 5.73
CA ALA A 13 2.91 -3.26 6.51
C ALA A 13 2.62 -3.18 8.02
N GLU A 14 2.50 -1.96 8.57
CA GLU A 14 2.20 -1.73 9.99
C GLU A 14 0.76 -2.10 10.35
N THR A 15 -0.20 -1.81 9.46
CA THR A 15 -1.63 -2.03 9.74
C THR A 15 -2.15 -3.39 9.33
N GLY A 16 -1.45 -4.10 8.43
CA GLY A 16 -1.90 -5.36 7.81
C GLY A 16 -3.18 -5.20 6.98
N SER A 17 -3.54 -3.98 6.60
CA SER A 17 -4.80 -3.70 5.90
C SER A 17 -4.73 -2.41 5.07
N PHE A 18 -4.99 -2.50 3.77
CA PHE A 18 -5.14 -1.34 2.89
C PHE A 18 -6.17 -0.30 3.36
N SER A 19 -7.32 -0.73 3.93
CA SER A 19 -8.34 0.21 4.41
C SER A 19 -7.86 1.02 5.61
N ARG A 20 -7.36 0.34 6.66
CA ARG A 20 -6.74 0.99 7.83
C ARG A 20 -5.55 1.88 7.48
N ALA A 21 -4.67 1.44 6.59
CA ALA A 21 -3.54 2.24 6.12
C ALA A 21 -4.00 3.53 5.44
N ALA A 22 -5.07 3.48 4.66
CA ALA A 22 -5.62 4.63 3.96
C ALA A 22 -6.26 5.63 4.93
N GLU A 23 -7.01 5.14 5.93
CA GLU A 23 -7.55 5.97 7.02
C GLU A 23 -6.43 6.68 7.80
N GLN A 24 -5.38 5.95 8.21
CA GLN A 24 -4.23 6.51 8.93
C GLN A 24 -3.44 7.51 8.07
N SER A 25 -3.38 7.27 6.76
CA SER A 25 -2.68 8.14 5.80
C SER A 25 -3.54 9.29 5.27
N HIS A 26 -4.78 9.44 5.75
CA HIS A 26 -5.75 10.45 5.31
C HIS A 26 -5.99 10.48 3.79
N VAL A 27 -6.06 9.30 3.16
CA VAL A 27 -6.35 9.14 1.73
C VAL A 27 -7.43 8.08 1.50
N SER A 28 -7.97 8.03 0.29
CA SER A 28 -8.87 6.94 -0.09
C SER A 28 -8.10 5.63 -0.29
N GLN A 29 -8.71 4.51 0.08
CA GLN A 29 -8.14 3.18 -0.12
C GLN A 29 -7.78 2.87 -1.59
N PRO A 30 -8.57 3.28 -2.61
CA PRO A 30 -8.19 3.10 -4.02
C PRO A 30 -6.93 3.88 -4.39
N SER A 31 -6.77 5.11 -3.89
CA SER A 31 -5.58 5.94 -4.13
C SER A 31 -4.34 5.26 -3.56
N LEU A 32 -4.39 4.84 -2.30
CA LEU A 32 -3.28 4.13 -1.65
C LEU A 32 -2.91 2.86 -2.41
N SER A 33 -3.90 2.05 -2.77
CA SER A 33 -3.69 0.79 -3.51
C SER A 33 -3.04 1.01 -4.87
N GLN A 34 -3.44 2.08 -5.58
CA GLN A 34 -2.84 2.44 -6.86
C GLN A 34 -1.37 2.86 -6.70
N GLN A 35 -1.03 3.58 -5.63
CA GLN A 35 0.36 3.98 -5.36
C GLN A 35 1.25 2.78 -5.03
N ILE A 36 0.73 1.81 -4.26
CA ILE A 36 1.43 0.53 -4.02
C ILE A 36 1.59 -0.25 -5.32
N LEU A 37 0.56 -0.34 -6.17
CA LEU A 37 0.67 -1.04 -7.45
C LEU A 37 1.74 -0.42 -8.36
N LYS A 38 1.82 0.92 -8.41
CA LYS A 38 2.88 1.62 -9.15
C LYS A 38 4.27 1.31 -8.59
N LEU A 39 4.39 1.24 -7.26
CA LEU A 39 5.64 0.88 -6.60
C LEU A 39 6.05 -0.57 -6.94
N GLU A 40 5.12 -1.51 -6.89
CA GLU A 40 5.34 -2.91 -7.29
C GLU A 40 5.79 -3.04 -8.75
N ASP A 41 5.17 -2.27 -9.66
CA ASP A 41 5.52 -2.24 -11.09
C ASP A 41 6.93 -1.69 -11.32
N GLU A 42 7.28 -0.58 -10.66
CA GLU A 42 8.62 0.00 -10.75
C GLU A 42 9.72 -0.91 -10.19
N LEU A 43 9.41 -1.70 -9.15
CA LEU A 43 10.34 -2.66 -8.56
C LEU A 43 10.34 -4.02 -9.29
N GLY A 44 9.37 -4.25 -10.19
CA GLY A 44 9.20 -5.52 -10.89
C GLY A 44 8.84 -6.69 -9.98
N THR A 45 8.33 -6.42 -8.78
CA THR A 45 7.95 -7.46 -7.80
C THR A 45 6.75 -7.03 -6.97
N ARG A 46 5.96 -8.03 -6.55
CA ARG A 46 4.93 -7.80 -5.54
C ARG A 46 5.55 -7.51 -4.19
N LEU A 47 4.94 -6.60 -3.45
CA LEU A 47 5.33 -6.20 -2.11
C LEU A 47 4.40 -6.77 -1.04
N PHE A 48 3.16 -7.12 -1.40
CA PHE A 48 2.19 -7.75 -0.51
C PHE A 48 1.49 -8.94 -1.16
N ASP A 49 1.26 -9.99 -0.36
CA ASP A 49 0.45 -11.13 -0.74
C ASP A 49 -0.99 -10.93 -0.25
N ARG A 50 -1.93 -10.75 -1.18
CA ARG A 50 -3.33 -10.48 -0.84
C ARG A 50 -4.05 -11.76 -0.41
N LEU A 51 -3.86 -12.17 0.85
CA LEU A 51 -4.46 -13.37 1.44
C LEU A 51 -5.77 -13.02 2.17
N GLY A 52 -6.89 -13.09 1.43
CA GLY A 52 -8.22 -12.89 2.02
C GLY A 52 -8.48 -11.44 2.43
N ARG A 53 -8.73 -11.17 3.73
CA ARG A 53 -9.02 -9.82 4.27
C ARG A 53 -7.77 -9.08 4.77
N SER A 54 -6.61 -9.71 4.67
CA SER A 54 -5.34 -9.20 5.15
C SER A 54 -4.31 -9.26 4.03
N VAL A 55 -3.23 -8.49 4.21
CA VAL A 55 -2.04 -8.47 3.37
C VAL A 55 -0.87 -9.11 4.10
#